data_AF-A0A0M3IJ57-F1
#
_entry.id   AF-A0A0M3IJ57-F1
#
_cell.length_a   1.000
_cell.length_b   1.000
_cell.length_c   1.000
_cell.angle_alpha   90.00
_cell.angle_beta   90.00
_cell.angle_gamma   90.00
#
_symmetry.space_group_name_H-M   'P 1'
#
loop_
_entity.id
_entity.type
_entity.pdbx_description
1 polymer ?
#
loop_
_entity_poly.entity_id
_entity_poly.type
_entity_poly.pdbx_seq_one_letter_code
_entity_poly.pdbx_strand_id
1 'polypeptide(L)'
;MYVDCEDSTNRQLCEREKRLQGFCVDLLEHISTRSPHIKYRLTVVEDNKYGVKLINGSWNGLIGALTQGSAAAAIAPITKTTEREEVVDFTEPYLSTGITIMMRKSSESKVFLLLKPFTPATWLCLILTNIIFAFVVGIANELKKSSNFDRIREKCNNSYADTNTTYMRFSFIPHVNIYYGRYISLRIATNTWYIFMLFIFASYTANLTAIFLGKRLSQPITNAEDLLRQSHIKYGILSGGSTQRFFEHNHFQSPSVFVSTYAEGIERVRKSDGKYAFLLEKCSNDYENSRFPCNTRKVGEY
;
A
#
# COMPACT_ATOMS: atom_id res chain seq x y z
N MET A 1 15.66 -6.32 36.48
CA MET A 1 15.84 -7.74 36.12
C MET A 1 16.57 -8.54 37.24
N TYR A 2 15.85 -9.12 38.21
CA TYR A 2 16.39 -10.17 39.09
C TYR A 2 15.63 -11.46 38.80
N VAL A 3 16.17 -12.27 37.88
CA VAL A 3 15.73 -13.65 37.71
C VAL A 3 16.66 -14.47 38.60
N ASP A 4 16.18 -14.85 39.80
CA ASP A 4 16.91 -15.77 40.69
C ASP A 4 17.02 -17.13 39.99
N CYS A 5 18.12 -17.34 39.28
CA CYS A 5 18.45 -18.60 38.60
C CYS A 5 19.30 -19.55 39.46
N GLU A 6 19.51 -19.24 40.75
CA GLU A 6 20.41 -20.02 41.62
C GLU A 6 19.93 -21.46 41.87
N ASP A 7 18.63 -21.75 41.73
CA ASP A 7 18.05 -23.08 42.05
C ASP A 7 17.46 -23.86 40.86
N SER A 8 17.67 -23.42 39.61
CA SER A 8 17.10 -24.15 38.46
C SER A 8 18.06 -25.23 37.91
N THR A 9 17.63 -26.49 37.99
CA THR A 9 18.31 -27.70 37.45
C THR A 9 18.54 -27.68 35.94
N ASN A 10 18.11 -26.64 35.22
CA ASN A 10 18.17 -26.55 33.76
C ASN A 10 18.66 -25.17 33.27
N ARG A 11 19.98 -25.01 33.12
CA ARG A 11 20.63 -23.79 32.60
C ARG A 11 20.07 -23.29 31.25
N GLN A 12 19.63 -24.20 30.38
CA GLN A 12 19.09 -23.87 29.05
C GLN A 12 17.75 -23.11 29.11
N LEU A 13 16.92 -23.38 30.12
CA LEU A 13 15.65 -22.66 30.34
C LEU A 13 15.91 -21.23 30.83
N CYS A 14 16.83 -21.04 31.78
CA CYS A 14 17.21 -19.70 32.26
C CYS A 14 17.83 -18.83 31.14
N GLU A 15 18.61 -19.38 30.21
CA GLU A 15 19.08 -18.62 29.04
C GLU A 15 17.95 -18.15 28.13
N ARG A 16 16.93 -18.99 27.94
CA ARG A 16 15.77 -18.67 27.11
C ARG A 16 14.90 -17.61 27.76
N GLU A 17 14.76 -17.63 29.09
CA GLU A 17 14.06 -16.61 29.89
C GLU A 17 14.76 -15.25 29.82
N LYS A 18 16.11 -15.21 29.87
CA LYS A 18 16.89 -13.96 29.71
C LYS A 18 16.76 -13.31 28.32
N ARG A 19 16.32 -14.05 27.31
CA ARG A 19 16.19 -13.56 25.92
C ARG A 19 14.81 -12.98 25.60
N LEU A 20 13.83 -13.10 26.51
CA LEU A 20 12.51 -12.53 26.29
C LEU A 20 12.57 -11.00 26.36
N GLN A 21 12.06 -10.35 25.32
CA GLN A 21 12.03 -8.89 25.19
C GLN A 21 10.73 -8.46 24.52
N GLY A 22 10.30 -7.23 24.79
CA GLY A 22 9.16 -6.59 24.16
C GLY A 22 8.18 -6.01 25.18
N PHE A 23 7.09 -5.43 24.67
CA PHE A 23 6.16 -4.61 25.45
C PHE A 23 5.67 -5.26 26.76
N CYS A 24 5.26 -6.55 26.73
CA CYS A 24 4.78 -7.24 27.93
C CYS A 24 5.88 -7.48 28.97
N VAL A 25 7.13 -7.67 28.54
CA VAL A 25 8.28 -7.87 29.43
C VAL A 25 8.62 -6.55 30.12
N ASP A 26 8.70 -5.47 29.33
CA ASP A 26 8.98 -4.12 29.84
C ASP A 26 7.87 -3.64 30.80
N LEU A 27 6.61 -3.95 30.48
CA LEU A 27 5.47 -3.67 31.35
C LEU A 27 5.58 -4.41 32.69
N LEU A 28 5.91 -5.70 32.67
CA LEU A 28 6.10 -6.48 33.90
C LEU A 28 7.29 -5.97 34.73
N GLU A 29 8.38 -5.58 34.09
CA GLU A 29 9.52 -4.98 34.79
C GLU A 29 9.13 -3.66 35.48
N HIS A 30 8.33 -2.82 34.82
CA HIS A 30 7.80 -1.61 35.42
C HIS A 30 6.85 -1.89 36.60
N ILE A 31 5.99 -2.90 36.49
CA ILE A 31 5.11 -3.33 37.59
C ILE A 31 5.95 -3.81 38.79
N SER A 32 6.93 -4.68 38.55
CA SER A 32 7.81 -5.22 39.60
C SER A 32 8.65 -4.13 40.28
N THR A 33 9.11 -3.13 39.52
CA THR A 33 9.85 -1.99 40.08
C THR A 33 9.00 -1.15 41.04
N ARG A 34 7.69 -1.01 40.76
CA ARG A 34 6.76 -0.27 41.64
C ARG A 34 6.27 -1.09 42.83
N SER A 35 6.30 -2.41 42.73
CA SER A 35 5.80 -3.34 43.74
C SER A 35 6.88 -4.34 44.13
N PRO A 36 7.78 -3.98 45.07
CA PRO A 36 8.96 -4.77 45.40
C PRO A 36 8.65 -6.15 46.02
N HIS A 37 7.40 -6.42 46.38
CA HIS A 37 6.95 -7.72 46.88
C HIS A 37 6.68 -8.74 45.76
N ILE A 38 6.63 -8.31 44.49
CA ILE A 38 6.31 -9.18 43.36
C ILE A 38 7.60 -9.71 42.73
N LYS A 39 7.95 -10.94 43.08
CA LYS A 39 8.95 -11.76 42.38
C LYS A 39 8.24 -12.58 41.29
N TYR A 40 8.84 -12.68 40.11
CA TYR A 40 8.24 -13.39 38.98
C TYR A 40 9.25 -14.25 38.22
N ARG A 41 8.74 -15.31 37.57
CA ARG A 41 9.45 -16.11 36.57
C ARG A 41 8.60 -16.13 35.30
N LEU A 42 9.22 -15.86 34.16
CA LEU A 42 8.52 -15.85 32.88
C LEU A 42 8.56 -17.23 32.23
N THR A 43 7.42 -17.74 31.82
CA THR A 43 7.29 -18.99 31.07
C THR A 43 6.40 -18.78 29.85
N VAL A 44 6.73 -19.42 28.73
CA VAL A 44 5.90 -19.39 27.51
C VAL A 44 4.98 -20.62 27.52
N VAL A 45 3.72 -20.42 27.16
CA VAL A 45 2.73 -21.51 27.07
C VAL A 45 3.13 -22.52 25.99
N GLU A 46 2.96 -23.81 26.25
CA GLU A 46 3.47 -24.89 25.39
C GLU A 46 2.79 -24.95 24.02
N ASP A 47 1.49 -24.68 23.96
CA ASP A 47 0.68 -24.81 22.75
C ASP A 47 0.62 -23.52 21.90
N ASN A 48 1.25 -22.43 22.37
CA ASN A 48 1.20 -21.09 21.78
C ASN A 48 -0.22 -20.57 21.49
N LYS A 49 -1.22 -20.97 22.28
CA LYS A 49 -2.62 -20.51 22.12
C LYS A 49 -3.04 -19.61 23.26
N TYR A 50 -3.95 -18.68 22.97
CA TYR A 50 -4.54 -17.82 23.99
C TYR A 50 -5.46 -18.59 24.93
N GLY A 51 -6.20 -19.56 24.40
CA GLY A 51 -7.10 -20.41 25.15
C GLY A 51 -8.50 -20.40 24.57
N VAL A 52 -8.96 -21.60 24.25
CA VAL A 52 -10.25 -21.95 23.66
C VAL A 52 -10.89 -23.01 24.53
N LYS A 53 -12.20 -22.88 24.76
CA LYS A 53 -12.99 -23.89 25.44
C LYS A 53 -13.15 -25.10 24.52
N LEU A 54 -12.63 -26.24 24.95
CA LEU A 54 -12.76 -27.52 24.26
C LEU A 54 -14.16 -28.09 24.48
N ILE A 55 -14.54 -29.07 23.64
CA ILE A 55 -15.86 -29.72 23.69
C ILE A 55 -16.10 -30.41 25.05
N ASN A 56 -15.03 -30.90 25.67
CA ASN A 56 -15.05 -31.50 27.01
C ASN A 56 -15.21 -30.48 28.15
N GLY A 57 -15.36 -29.19 27.85
CA GLY A 57 -15.47 -28.10 28.82
C GLY A 57 -14.14 -27.60 29.39
N SER A 58 -13.02 -28.27 29.11
CA SER A 58 -11.69 -27.83 29.55
C SER A 58 -11.13 -26.70 28.68
N TRP A 59 -10.19 -25.94 29.23
CA TRP A 59 -9.51 -24.85 28.52
C TRP A 59 -8.07 -25.24 28.16
N ASN A 60 -7.64 -24.87 26.96
CA ASN A 60 -6.23 -24.93 26.55
C ASN A 60 -5.56 -23.53 26.62
N GLY A 61 -4.33 -23.41 26.13
CA GLY A 61 -3.63 -22.13 26.06
C GLY A 61 -3.36 -21.48 27.41
N LEU A 62 -3.24 -20.16 27.39
CA LEU A 62 -3.01 -19.35 28.60
C LEU A 62 -4.14 -19.54 29.62
N ILE A 63 -5.40 -19.58 29.18
CA ILE A 63 -6.54 -19.82 30.10
C ILE A 63 -6.46 -21.21 30.75
N GLY A 64 -6.09 -22.23 29.98
CA GLY A 64 -5.84 -23.58 30.49
C GLY A 64 -4.75 -23.61 31.55
N ALA A 65 -3.63 -22.93 31.31
CA ALA A 65 -2.52 -22.86 32.26
C ALA A 65 -2.90 -22.17 33.59
N LEU A 66 -3.75 -21.15 33.54
CA LEU A 66 -4.26 -20.46 34.74
C LEU A 66 -5.25 -21.34 35.52
N THR A 67 -6.23 -21.91 34.82
CA THR A 67 -7.28 -22.76 35.45
C THR A 67 -6.73 -24.05 36.06
N GLN A 68 -5.64 -24.60 35.49
CA GLN A 68 -4.98 -25.80 36.01
C GLN A 68 -3.98 -25.50 37.14
N GLY A 69 -3.72 -24.21 37.45
CA GLY A 69 -2.74 -23.80 38.45
C GLY A 69 -1.28 -23.93 38.01
N SER A 70 -1.02 -24.21 36.73
CA SER A 70 0.33 -24.27 36.15
C SER A 70 0.99 -22.89 36.03
N ALA A 71 0.19 -21.81 36.00
CA ALA A 71 0.65 -20.44 36.02
C ALA A 71 -0.19 -19.61 37.01
N ALA A 72 0.46 -18.69 37.74
CA ALA A 72 -0.23 -17.82 38.71
C ALA A 72 -0.85 -16.57 38.06
N ALA A 73 -0.26 -16.08 36.97
CA ALA A 73 -0.74 -14.93 36.22
C ALA A 73 -0.31 -15.04 34.75
N ALA A 74 -1.08 -14.42 33.85
CA ALA A 74 -0.74 -14.35 32.44
C ALA A 74 -0.66 -12.89 32.00
N ILE A 75 0.48 -12.51 31.43
CA ILE A 75 0.69 -11.19 30.82
C ILE A 75 0.90 -11.42 29.33
N ALA A 76 -0.12 -11.11 28.56
CA ALA A 76 -0.16 -11.34 27.13
C ALA A 76 -1.13 -10.35 26.46
N PRO A 77 -1.07 -10.20 25.13
CA PRO A 77 -2.11 -9.50 24.36
C PRO A 77 -3.38 -10.37 24.25
N ILE A 78 -4.00 -10.70 25.38
CA ILE A 78 -5.20 -11.54 25.46
C ILE A 78 -6.46 -10.66 25.54
N THR A 79 -7.45 -10.95 24.68
CA THR A 79 -8.76 -10.27 24.72
C THR A 79 -9.59 -10.79 25.89
N LYS A 80 -10.11 -9.87 26.71
CA LYS A 80 -11.16 -10.13 27.70
C LYS A 80 -12.47 -10.47 26.98
N THR A 81 -13.04 -11.64 27.28
CA THR A 81 -14.32 -12.11 26.72
C THR A 81 -15.16 -12.70 27.84
N THR A 82 -16.49 -12.63 27.75
CA THR A 82 -17.41 -13.14 28.79
C THR A 82 -17.07 -14.56 29.24
N GLU A 83 -16.87 -15.48 28.30
CA GLU A 83 -16.56 -16.88 28.64
C GLU A 83 -15.21 -17.10 29.33
N ARG A 84 -14.24 -16.19 29.11
CA ARG A 84 -12.93 -16.27 29.78
C ARG A 84 -13.03 -15.68 31.19
N GLU A 85 -13.82 -14.62 31.34
CA GLU A 85 -14.09 -13.99 32.64
C GLU A 85 -14.86 -14.90 33.60
N GLU A 86 -15.61 -15.88 33.08
CA GLU A 86 -16.27 -16.90 33.91
C GLU A 86 -15.28 -17.85 34.63
N VAL A 87 -14.05 -17.98 34.12
CA VAL A 87 -13.06 -18.96 34.63
C VAL A 87 -11.78 -18.35 35.16
N VAL A 88 -11.46 -17.11 34.78
CA VAL A 88 -10.30 -16.36 35.28
C VAL A 88 -10.66 -14.89 35.47
N ASP A 89 -10.05 -14.27 36.47
CA ASP A 89 -10.21 -12.82 36.69
C ASP A 89 -9.29 -12.02 35.76
N PHE A 90 -9.82 -10.92 35.23
CA PHE A 90 -9.07 -9.96 34.42
C PHE A 90 -8.88 -8.65 35.17
N THR A 91 -7.73 -8.01 34.96
CA THR A 91 -7.52 -6.62 35.38
C THR A 91 -8.31 -5.67 34.48
N GLU A 92 -8.29 -4.37 34.83
CA GLU A 92 -8.67 -3.33 33.89
C GLU A 92 -7.85 -3.42 32.60
N PRO A 93 -8.47 -3.26 31.41
CA PRO A 93 -7.76 -3.29 30.15
C PRO A 93 -6.71 -2.18 30.07
N TYR A 94 -5.45 -2.53 29.84
CA TYR A 94 -4.37 -1.56 29.66
C TYR A 94 -4.24 -1.04 28.22
N LEU A 95 -4.89 -1.71 27.26
CA LEU A 95 -4.85 -1.38 25.84
C LEU A 95 -6.23 -1.59 25.22
N SER A 96 -6.79 -0.54 24.61
CA SER A 96 -8.02 -0.61 23.84
C SER A 96 -7.70 -0.83 22.36
N THR A 97 -8.28 -1.89 21.77
CA THR A 97 -8.06 -2.27 20.37
C THR A 97 -9.33 -2.83 19.74
N GLY A 98 -9.43 -2.76 18.42
CA GLY A 98 -10.57 -3.20 17.62
C GLY A 98 -10.18 -4.21 16.54
N ILE A 99 -11.17 -4.87 15.94
CA ILE A 99 -10.97 -5.79 14.82
C ILE A 99 -10.87 -4.97 13.53
N THR A 100 -9.74 -5.11 12.84
CA THR A 100 -9.47 -4.41 11.58
C THR A 100 -9.22 -5.39 10.45
N ILE A 101 -9.24 -4.89 9.23
CA ILE A 101 -8.98 -5.69 8.03
C ILE A 101 -7.59 -5.34 7.51
N MET A 102 -6.75 -6.35 7.31
CA MET A 102 -5.49 -6.24 6.57
C MET A 102 -5.69 -6.72 5.14
N MET A 103 -5.21 -5.90 4.21
CA MET A 103 -5.17 -6.22 2.79
C MET A 103 -3.78 -5.96 2.22
N ARG A 104 -3.46 -6.58 1.10
CA ARG A 104 -2.27 -6.21 0.33
C ARG A 104 -2.46 -4.82 -0.29
N LYS A 105 -1.42 -4.01 -0.26
CA LYS A 105 -1.35 -2.75 -0.98
C LYS A 105 -1.19 -3.05 -2.47
N SER A 106 -2.07 -2.49 -3.30
CA SER A 106 -1.97 -2.67 -4.75
C SER A 106 -0.64 -2.12 -5.26
N SER A 107 0.13 -2.99 -5.90
CA SER A 107 1.38 -2.66 -6.59
C SER A 107 1.08 -2.39 -8.07
N GLU A 108 0.25 -1.39 -8.37
CA GLU A 108 0.18 -0.93 -9.76
C GLU A 108 1.55 -0.34 -10.15
N SER A 109 2.14 -0.87 -11.23
CA SER A 109 3.38 -0.34 -11.79
C SER A 109 3.17 1.12 -12.18
N LYS A 110 3.92 2.03 -11.55
CA LYS A 110 3.86 3.47 -11.83
C LYS A 110 4.50 3.84 -13.16
N VAL A 111 5.16 2.89 -13.82
CA VAL A 111 6.01 3.12 -15.00
C VAL A 111 5.21 3.66 -16.19
N PHE A 112 3.97 3.21 -16.37
CA PHE A 112 3.08 3.68 -17.46
C PHE A 112 2.07 4.74 -17.02
N LEU A 113 2.21 5.30 -15.82
CA LEU A 113 1.26 6.26 -15.29
C LEU A 113 1.21 7.55 -16.12
N LEU A 114 2.34 7.94 -16.73
CA LEU A 114 2.44 9.12 -17.59
C LEU A 114 1.68 8.96 -18.92
N LEU A 115 1.45 7.74 -19.41
CA LEU A 115 0.70 7.52 -20.65
C LEU A 115 -0.81 7.41 -20.43
N LYS A 116 -1.26 7.14 -19.19
CA LYS A 116 -2.67 6.99 -18.82
C LYS A 116 -3.57 8.23 -19.04
N PRO A 117 -3.10 9.50 -19.01
CA PRO A 117 -3.98 10.66 -19.15
C PRO A 117 -4.71 10.76 -20.49
N PHE A 118 -4.16 10.19 -21.55
CA PHE A 118 -4.76 10.16 -22.89
C PHE A 118 -4.90 8.73 -23.39
N THR A 119 -5.97 8.47 -24.13
CA THR A 119 -6.18 7.15 -24.75
C THR A 119 -5.17 6.92 -25.88
N PRO A 120 -4.85 5.65 -26.22
CA PRO A 120 -3.96 5.35 -27.34
C PRO A 120 -4.42 6.00 -28.66
N ALA A 121 -5.73 6.09 -28.89
CA ALA A 121 -6.30 6.78 -30.04
C ALA A 121 -5.96 8.28 -30.05
N THR A 122 -6.08 8.96 -28.90
CA THR A 122 -5.71 10.38 -28.78
C THR A 122 -4.22 10.60 -29.03
N TRP A 123 -3.35 9.72 -28.50
CA TRP A 123 -1.92 9.78 -28.78
C TRP A 123 -1.60 9.66 -30.28
N LEU A 124 -2.23 8.70 -30.96
CA LEU A 124 -2.07 8.54 -32.41
C LEU A 124 -2.57 9.76 -33.19
N CYS A 125 -3.72 10.32 -32.82
CA CYS A 125 -4.24 11.55 -33.43
C CYS A 125 -3.28 12.73 -33.23
N LEU A 126 -2.68 12.88 -32.05
CA LEU A 126 -1.70 13.95 -31.78
C LEU A 126 -0.45 13.78 -32.65
N ILE A 127 0.08 12.56 -32.77
CA ILE A 127 1.25 12.28 -33.63
C ILE A 127 0.91 12.58 -35.09
N LEU A 128 -0.24 12.08 -35.58
CA LEU A 128 -0.69 12.30 -36.96
C LEU A 128 -0.89 13.79 -37.26
N THR A 129 -1.56 14.52 -36.37
CA THR A 129 -1.81 15.96 -36.54
C THR A 129 -0.50 16.75 -36.56
N ASN A 130 0.49 16.38 -35.73
CA ASN A 130 1.82 16.99 -35.75
C ASN A 130 2.53 16.75 -37.10
N ILE A 131 2.47 15.52 -37.64
CA ILE A 131 3.07 15.19 -38.94
C ILE A 131 2.38 15.97 -40.06
N ILE A 132 1.05 16.02 -40.07
CA ILE A 132 0.28 16.78 -41.07
C ILE A 132 0.63 18.27 -41.00
N PHE A 133 0.68 18.85 -39.81
CA PHE A 133 1.04 20.26 -39.63
C PHE A 133 2.47 20.55 -40.13
N ALA A 134 3.44 19.70 -39.79
CA ALA A 134 4.82 19.83 -40.26
C ALA A 134 4.89 19.73 -41.80
N PHE A 135 4.14 18.81 -42.40
CA PHE A 135 4.08 18.64 -43.85
C PHE A 135 3.48 19.86 -44.57
N VAL A 136 2.36 20.39 -44.05
CA VAL A 136 1.71 21.61 -44.61
C VAL A 136 2.62 22.82 -44.50
N VAL A 137 3.29 23.01 -43.37
CA VAL A 137 4.28 24.08 -43.16
C VAL A 137 5.47 23.91 -44.11
N GLY A 138 5.96 22.68 -44.30
CA GLY A 138 7.04 22.36 -45.24
C GLY A 138 6.69 22.71 -46.68
N ILE A 139 5.52 22.28 -47.17
CA ILE A 139 5.05 22.61 -48.52
C ILE A 139 4.85 24.12 -48.68
N ALA A 140 4.21 24.78 -47.71
CA ALA A 140 3.97 26.22 -47.78
C ALA A 140 5.27 27.03 -47.82
N ASN A 141 6.34 26.52 -47.20
CA ASN A 141 7.66 27.12 -47.26
C ASN A 141 8.34 26.91 -48.63
N GLU A 142 8.27 25.70 -49.20
CA GLU A 142 8.84 25.40 -50.53
C GLU A 142 8.11 26.15 -51.65
N LEU A 143 6.77 26.24 -51.61
CA LEU A 143 5.99 27.00 -52.59
C LEU A 143 6.33 28.49 -52.59
N LYS A 144 6.58 29.07 -51.41
CA LYS A 144 6.95 30.49 -51.30
C LYS A 144 8.40 30.74 -51.72
N LYS A 145 9.32 29.82 -51.40
CA LYS A 145 10.71 29.84 -51.90
C LYS A 145 10.78 29.80 -53.44
N SER A 146 9.85 29.08 -54.08
CA SER A 146 9.76 28.98 -55.54
C SER A 146 9.22 30.25 -56.23
N SER A 147 8.73 31.25 -55.49
CA SER A 147 8.27 32.50 -56.10
C SER A 147 9.47 33.35 -56.55
N ASN A 148 9.41 33.92 -57.76
CA ASN A 148 10.53 34.60 -58.44
C ASN A 148 11.18 35.76 -57.65
N PHE A 149 10.58 36.22 -56.56
CA PHE A 149 11.08 37.32 -55.73
C PHE A 149 12.32 36.95 -54.90
N ASP A 150 12.43 35.68 -54.46
CA ASP A 150 13.55 35.23 -53.61
C ASP A 150 14.81 34.89 -54.43
N ARG A 151 14.65 34.38 -55.66
CA ARG A 151 15.78 34.08 -56.57
C ARG A 151 16.58 35.34 -56.96
N ILE A 152 15.95 36.51 -56.92
CA ILE A 152 16.57 37.81 -57.20
C ILE A 152 17.29 38.36 -55.95
N ARG A 153 16.76 38.12 -54.74
CA ARG A 153 17.32 38.65 -53.48
C ARG A 153 18.40 37.77 -52.86
N GLU A 154 18.35 36.46 -53.04
CA GLU A 154 19.36 35.50 -52.56
C GLU A 154 20.73 35.76 -53.20
N LYS A 155 20.74 36.24 -54.46
CA LYS A 155 21.94 36.72 -55.15
C LYS A 155 22.61 37.94 -54.48
N CYS A 156 21.85 38.74 -53.71
CA CYS A 156 22.37 39.93 -53.01
C CYS A 156 22.84 39.66 -51.57
N ASN A 157 22.37 38.59 -50.93
CA ASN A 157 22.62 38.32 -49.49
C ASN A 157 23.49 37.08 -49.26
N ASN A 158 24.38 36.75 -50.20
CA ASN A 158 25.37 35.68 -50.06
C ASN A 158 26.34 35.95 -48.89
N SER A 159 25.91 35.62 -47.68
CA SER A 159 26.76 35.12 -46.62
C SER A 159 25.87 34.48 -45.55
N TYR A 160 26.09 33.19 -45.28
CA TYR A 160 25.73 32.53 -44.02
C TYR A 160 24.29 31.99 -43.82
N ALA A 161 23.76 31.16 -44.72
CA ALA A 161 22.47 30.49 -44.45
C ALA A 161 22.28 29.06 -44.99
N ASP A 162 23.29 28.40 -45.56
CA ASP A 162 23.05 27.19 -46.37
C ASP A 162 23.41 25.83 -45.75
N THR A 163 23.87 25.76 -44.50
CA THR A 163 24.35 24.48 -43.92
C THR A 163 23.58 23.93 -42.73
N ASN A 164 22.44 24.52 -42.33
CA ASN A 164 21.67 24.02 -41.18
C ASN A 164 20.17 23.75 -41.45
N THR A 165 19.75 23.77 -42.71
CA THR A 165 18.33 23.67 -43.09
C THR A 165 17.80 22.24 -43.15
N THR A 166 18.62 21.21 -43.37
CA THR A 166 18.17 19.82 -43.46
C THR A 166 17.94 19.16 -42.10
N TYR A 167 18.79 19.43 -41.10
CA TYR A 167 18.63 18.89 -39.74
C TYR A 167 17.41 19.51 -39.03
N MET A 168 17.17 20.81 -39.24
CA MET A 168 16.03 21.55 -38.67
C MET A 168 14.68 21.21 -39.34
N ARG A 169 14.67 20.53 -40.49
CA ARG A 169 13.44 20.09 -41.19
C ARG A 169 12.79 18.86 -40.53
N PHE A 170 13.51 18.11 -39.71
CA PHE A 170 13.04 16.86 -39.08
C PHE A 170 12.88 16.92 -37.56
N SER A 171 13.12 18.08 -36.92
CA SER A 171 12.86 18.21 -35.47
C SER A 171 11.36 18.30 -35.19
N PHE A 172 10.83 17.27 -34.51
CA PHE A 172 9.46 17.20 -33.98
C PHE A 172 9.14 18.28 -32.93
N ILE A 173 10.15 18.97 -32.42
CA ILE A 173 10.01 20.17 -31.61
C ILE A 173 10.49 21.32 -32.49
N PRO A 174 9.61 22.23 -32.94
CA PRO A 174 10.08 23.44 -33.59
C PRO A 174 10.87 24.21 -32.55
N HIS A 175 12.19 24.10 -32.60
CA HIS A 175 13.06 24.93 -31.78
C HIS A 175 12.69 26.38 -32.09
N VAL A 176 12.50 27.16 -31.04
CA VAL A 176 12.10 28.58 -31.01
C VAL A 176 13.02 29.51 -31.84
N ASN A 177 14.01 28.97 -32.56
CA ASN A 177 14.99 29.75 -33.29
C ASN A 177 14.81 29.78 -34.82
N ILE A 178 14.19 30.89 -35.24
CA ILE A 178 14.76 31.91 -36.16
C ILE A 178 14.62 31.74 -37.69
N TYR A 179 14.35 30.58 -38.29
CA TYR A 179 14.37 30.49 -39.78
C TYR A 179 13.02 30.47 -40.53
N TYR A 180 11.88 30.24 -39.86
CA TYR A 180 10.56 30.36 -40.50
C TYR A 180 10.08 31.83 -40.66
N GLY A 181 10.95 32.79 -40.35
CA GLY A 181 10.65 34.19 -40.13
C GLY A 181 10.40 35.05 -41.36
N ARG A 182 10.33 34.52 -42.59
CA ARG A 182 10.20 35.38 -43.80
C ARG A 182 8.77 35.82 -44.14
N TYR A 183 7.73 35.06 -43.78
CA TYR A 183 6.35 35.36 -44.21
C TYR A 183 5.35 35.46 -43.06
N ILE A 184 4.57 36.55 -43.05
CA ILE A 184 3.58 36.84 -41.99
C ILE A 184 2.52 35.73 -41.82
N SER A 185 2.05 35.13 -42.92
CA SER A 185 1.06 34.04 -42.87
C SER A 185 1.60 32.76 -42.23
N LEU A 186 2.90 32.48 -42.38
CA LEU A 186 3.51 31.32 -41.74
C LEU A 186 3.67 31.55 -40.23
N ARG A 187 4.00 32.78 -39.83
CA ARG A 187 4.06 33.19 -38.42
C ARG A 187 2.70 33.02 -37.75
N ILE A 188 1.62 33.51 -38.36
CA ILE A 188 0.27 33.37 -37.81
C ILE A 188 -0.08 31.89 -37.63
N ALA A 189 0.13 31.06 -38.66
CA ALA A 189 -0.14 29.62 -38.59
C ALA A 189 0.65 28.91 -37.47
N THR A 190 1.94 29.22 -37.32
CA THR A 190 2.75 28.66 -36.22
C THR A 190 2.31 29.12 -34.85
N ASN A 191 1.90 30.39 -34.70
CA ASN A 191 1.40 30.91 -33.42
C ASN A 191 0.07 30.26 -33.04
N THR A 192 -0.85 30.07 -33.98
CA THR A 192 -2.09 29.32 -33.75
C THR A 192 -1.80 27.87 -33.33
N TRP A 193 -0.81 27.23 -33.96
CA TRP A 193 -0.37 25.88 -33.58
C TRP A 193 0.22 25.83 -32.16
N TYR A 194 1.03 26.80 -31.77
CA TYR A 194 1.54 26.89 -30.40
C TYR A 194 0.43 27.05 -29.37
N ILE A 195 -0.58 27.88 -29.66
CA ILE A 195 -1.75 28.03 -28.80
C ILE A 195 -2.49 26.70 -28.68
N PHE A 196 -2.70 25.98 -29.78
CA PHE A 196 -3.30 24.64 -29.77
C PHE A 196 -2.51 23.65 -28.89
N MET A 197 -1.19 23.58 -29.07
CA MET A 197 -0.33 22.69 -28.26
C MET A 197 -0.32 23.07 -26.78
N LEU A 198 -0.41 24.36 -26.46
CA LEU A 198 -0.54 24.85 -25.09
C LEU A 198 -1.82 24.33 -24.44
N PHE A 199 -2.96 24.37 -25.14
CA PHE A 199 -4.21 23.80 -24.65
C PHE A 199 -4.10 22.28 -24.41
N ILE A 200 -3.51 21.53 -25.35
CA ILE A 200 -3.29 20.09 -25.17
C ILE A 200 -2.41 19.79 -23.95
N PHE A 201 -1.32 20.55 -23.77
CA PHE A 201 -0.43 20.42 -22.62
C PHE A 201 -1.17 20.72 -21.30
N ALA A 202 -1.99 21.77 -21.27
CA ALA A 202 -2.81 22.12 -20.10
C ALA A 202 -3.84 21.01 -19.77
N SER A 203 -4.50 20.44 -20.77
CA SER A 203 -5.42 19.31 -20.56
C SER A 203 -4.69 18.05 -20.09
N TYR A 204 -3.49 17.77 -20.59
CA TYR A 204 -2.68 16.64 -20.14
C TYR A 204 -2.31 16.78 -18.66
N THR A 205 -1.82 17.94 -18.25
CA THR A 205 -1.43 18.18 -16.84
C THR A 205 -2.65 18.14 -15.91
N ALA A 206 -3.80 18.66 -16.34
CA ALA A 206 -5.06 18.55 -15.59
C ALA A 206 -5.50 17.09 -15.41
N ASN A 207 -5.50 16.29 -16.48
CA ASN A 207 -5.90 14.88 -16.42
C ASN A 207 -4.90 14.02 -15.63
N LEU A 208 -3.60 14.30 -15.77
CA LEU A 208 -2.57 13.64 -14.97
C LEU A 208 -2.76 13.94 -13.47
N THR A 209 -3.02 15.20 -13.13
CA THR A 209 -3.30 15.64 -11.75
C THR A 209 -4.55 14.97 -11.20
N ALA A 210 -5.62 14.89 -12.01
CA ALA A 210 -6.86 14.20 -11.65
C ALA A 210 -6.62 12.70 -11.39
N ILE A 211 -5.79 12.02 -12.19
CA ILE A 211 -5.43 10.62 -11.95
C ILE A 211 -4.63 10.45 -10.66
N PHE A 212 -3.67 11.34 -10.38
CA PHE A 212 -2.90 11.28 -9.13
C PHE A 212 -3.78 11.51 -7.90
N LEU A 213 -4.73 12.43 -7.98
CA LEU A 213 -5.72 12.68 -6.93
C LEU A 213 -6.70 11.51 -6.80
N GLY A 214 -7.25 11.00 -7.90
CA GLY A 214 -8.22 9.90 -7.92
C GLY A 214 -7.66 8.55 -7.45
N LYS A 215 -6.38 8.26 -7.72
CA LYS A 215 -5.72 7.05 -7.19
C LYS A 215 -5.57 7.06 -5.66
N ARG A 216 -5.66 8.22 -5.00
CA ARG A 216 -5.75 8.27 -3.53
C ARG A 216 -7.14 7.85 -3.03
N LEU A 217 -8.17 7.95 -3.88
CA LEU A 217 -9.58 7.75 -3.53
C LEU A 217 -10.13 6.37 -3.95
N SER A 218 -9.53 5.70 -4.93
CA SER A 218 -9.98 4.37 -5.39
C SER A 218 -9.35 3.24 -4.54
N GLN A 219 -9.85 3.09 -3.31
CA GLN A 219 -9.69 1.85 -2.57
C GLN A 219 -10.90 0.97 -2.88
N PRO A 220 -10.73 -0.25 -3.40
CA PRO A 220 -11.86 -1.11 -3.79
C PRO A 220 -12.71 -1.54 -2.59
N ILE A 221 -12.12 -1.51 -1.39
CA ILE A 221 -12.78 -1.82 -0.12
C ILE A 221 -12.34 -0.74 0.86
N THR A 222 -13.33 -0.06 1.44
CA THR A 222 -13.14 0.89 2.54
C THR A 222 -13.71 0.32 3.84
N ASN A 223 -14.79 -0.47 3.75
CA ASN A 223 -15.53 -0.99 4.90
C ASN A 223 -15.66 -2.52 4.90
N ALA A 224 -15.97 -3.07 6.07
CA ALA A 224 -16.28 -4.50 6.22
C ALA A 224 -17.52 -4.92 5.42
N GLU A 225 -18.50 -4.04 5.25
CA GLU A 225 -19.70 -4.33 4.46
C GLU A 225 -19.38 -4.58 2.98
N ASP A 226 -18.42 -3.85 2.42
CA ASP A 226 -17.96 -4.04 1.05
C ASP A 226 -17.37 -5.43 0.84
N LEU A 227 -16.72 -5.99 1.86
CA LEU A 227 -16.21 -7.37 1.85
C LEU A 227 -17.34 -8.40 1.85
N LEU A 228 -18.47 -8.12 2.49
CA LEU A 228 -19.60 -9.04 2.59
C LEU A 228 -20.45 -9.06 1.31
N ARG A 229 -20.58 -7.91 0.64
CA ARG A 229 -21.34 -7.79 -0.62
C ARG A 229 -20.71 -8.54 -1.79
N GLN A 230 -19.41 -8.83 -1.70
CA GLN A 230 -18.62 -9.42 -2.78
C GLN A 230 -18.13 -10.82 -2.41
N SER A 231 -17.87 -11.67 -3.41
CA SER A 231 -17.39 -13.06 -3.21
C SER A 231 -15.99 -13.33 -3.80
N HIS A 232 -15.35 -12.34 -4.42
CA HIS A 232 -14.06 -12.49 -5.10
C HIS A 232 -12.85 -12.40 -4.17
N ILE A 233 -12.95 -11.64 -3.08
CA ILE A 233 -11.96 -11.50 -2.02
C ILE A 233 -12.41 -12.35 -0.84
N LYS A 234 -11.65 -13.40 -0.55
CA LYS A 234 -11.87 -14.25 0.61
C LYS A 234 -11.32 -13.54 1.85
N TYR A 235 -11.96 -13.70 3.00
CA TYR A 235 -11.50 -13.11 4.25
C TYR A 235 -11.39 -14.16 5.35
N GLY A 236 -10.25 -14.18 6.04
CA GLY A 236 -9.95 -15.16 7.07
C GLY A 236 -9.68 -14.55 8.43
N ILE A 237 -9.76 -15.39 9.46
CA ILE A 237 -9.53 -15.06 10.87
C ILE A 237 -8.56 -16.12 11.44
N LEU A 238 -7.86 -15.76 12.53
CA LEU A 238 -7.08 -16.69 13.32
C LEU A 238 -7.96 -17.78 13.96
N SER A 239 -7.60 -19.04 13.75
CA SER A 239 -8.27 -20.19 14.35
C SER A 239 -8.07 -20.23 15.86
N GLY A 240 -9.16 -20.39 16.62
CA GLY A 240 -9.13 -20.35 18.07
C GLY A 240 -8.90 -18.97 18.67
N GLY A 241 -8.99 -17.90 17.86
CA GLY A 241 -8.98 -16.52 18.33
C GLY A 241 -10.34 -16.08 18.91
N SER A 242 -10.32 -15.03 19.72
CA SER A 242 -11.55 -14.37 20.20
C SER A 242 -12.40 -13.85 19.03
N THR A 243 -11.76 -13.37 17.96
CA THR A 243 -12.42 -12.91 16.73
C THR A 243 -13.19 -14.02 16.03
N GLN A 244 -12.69 -15.27 15.98
CA GLN A 244 -13.44 -16.37 15.38
C GLN A 244 -14.76 -16.59 16.15
N ARG A 245 -14.67 -16.59 17.48
CA ARG A 245 -15.83 -16.83 18.35
C ARG A 245 -16.87 -15.71 18.29
N PHE A 246 -16.40 -14.48 18.14
CA PHE A 246 -17.25 -13.31 17.88
C PHE A 246 -18.09 -13.48 16.60
N PHE A 247 -17.50 -14.06 15.55
CA PHE A 247 -18.18 -14.26 14.26
C PHE A 247 -18.84 -15.62 14.08
N GLU A 248 -18.68 -16.55 15.04
CA GLU A 248 -19.22 -17.91 14.97
C GLU A 248 -20.76 -17.92 14.89
N HIS A 249 -21.43 -16.98 15.57
CA HIS A 249 -22.88 -16.82 15.54
C HIS A 249 -23.40 -16.22 14.22
N ASN A 250 -22.55 -15.60 13.42
CA ASN A 250 -22.93 -14.83 12.23
C ASN A 250 -22.69 -15.57 10.90
N HIS A 251 -22.66 -16.91 10.91
CA HIS A 251 -22.50 -17.77 9.73
C HIS A 251 -21.30 -17.40 8.83
N PHE A 252 -20.09 -17.51 9.38
CA PHE A 252 -18.86 -17.27 8.61
C PHE A 252 -18.66 -18.32 7.51
N GLN A 253 -18.21 -17.88 6.33
CA GLN A 253 -17.91 -18.78 5.21
C GLN A 253 -16.75 -19.74 5.52
N SER A 254 -16.97 -21.01 5.19
CA SER A 254 -16.04 -22.13 4.95
C SER A 254 -14.73 -22.20 5.78
N PRO A 255 -14.47 -23.29 6.51
CA PRO A 255 -13.28 -23.44 7.38
C PRO A 255 -11.92 -23.33 6.66
N SER A 256 -11.88 -23.47 5.32
CA SER A 256 -10.67 -23.33 4.49
C SER A 256 -10.01 -21.94 4.49
N VAL A 257 -10.71 -20.92 5.01
CA VAL A 257 -10.24 -19.52 5.01
C VAL A 257 -9.52 -19.15 6.31
N PHE A 258 -9.65 -19.96 7.37
CA PHE A 258 -8.96 -19.75 8.63
C PHE A 258 -7.45 -20.04 8.53
N VAL A 259 -6.70 -19.44 9.44
CA VAL A 259 -5.25 -19.62 9.57
C VAL A 259 -4.87 -19.99 11.00
N SER A 260 -3.79 -20.74 11.17
CA SER A 260 -3.37 -21.22 12.49
C SER A 260 -2.58 -20.20 13.28
N THR A 261 -1.82 -19.33 12.59
CA THR A 261 -0.95 -18.32 13.19
C THR A 261 -1.09 -16.97 12.48
N TYR A 262 -0.78 -15.87 13.18
CA TYR A 262 -0.76 -14.54 12.56
C TYR A 262 0.24 -14.47 11.40
N ALA A 263 1.42 -15.07 11.56
CA ALA A 263 2.45 -15.08 10.52
C ALA A 263 1.95 -15.74 9.22
N GLU A 264 1.24 -16.87 9.33
CA GLU A 264 0.59 -17.53 8.20
C GLU A 264 -0.48 -16.64 7.55
N GLY A 265 -1.32 -15.98 8.35
CA GLY A 265 -2.34 -15.05 7.87
C GLY A 265 -1.77 -13.86 7.10
N ILE A 266 -0.74 -13.21 7.66
CA ILE A 266 -0.06 -12.07 7.05
C ILE A 266 0.62 -12.50 5.74
N GLU A 267 1.31 -13.64 5.74
CA GLU A 267 1.98 -14.14 4.53
C GLU A 267 0.97 -14.54 3.46
N ARG A 268 -0.18 -15.09 3.84
CA ARG A 268 -1.28 -15.38 2.92
C ARG A 268 -1.83 -14.12 2.27
N VAL A 269 -2.01 -13.03 3.02
CA VAL A 269 -2.37 -11.71 2.45
C VAL A 269 -1.31 -11.24 1.46
N ARG A 270 -0.03 -11.36 1.83
CA ARG A 270 1.08 -10.97 0.96
C ARG A 270 1.11 -11.80 -0.33
N LYS A 271 0.86 -13.11 -0.30
CA LYS A 271 0.90 -13.97 -1.50
C LYS A 271 -0.34 -13.90 -2.39
N SER A 272 -1.49 -13.53 -1.85
CA SER A 272 -2.78 -13.63 -2.56
C SER A 272 -3.10 -12.47 -3.51
N ASP A 273 -2.14 -11.57 -3.77
CA ASP A 273 -2.27 -10.42 -4.67
C ASP A 273 -3.59 -9.61 -4.55
N GLY A 274 -4.03 -9.39 -3.31
CA GLY A 274 -5.26 -8.64 -3.02
C GLY A 274 -6.57 -9.44 -3.07
N LYS A 275 -6.53 -10.76 -3.35
CA LYS A 275 -7.70 -11.67 -3.34
C LYS A 275 -8.01 -12.29 -1.96
N TYR A 276 -7.19 -11.97 -0.96
CA TYR A 276 -7.37 -12.42 0.41
C TYR A 276 -7.21 -11.24 1.37
N ALA A 277 -8.15 -11.12 2.30
CA ALA A 277 -8.11 -10.20 3.41
C ALA A 277 -7.98 -10.97 4.73
N PHE A 278 -7.32 -10.39 5.71
CA PHE A 278 -7.13 -11.01 7.02
C PHE A 278 -7.66 -10.09 8.11
N LEU A 279 -8.56 -10.61 8.93
CA LEU A 279 -9.11 -9.90 10.08
C LEU A 279 -8.20 -10.11 11.28
N LEU A 280 -7.71 -9.02 11.86
CA LEU A 280 -6.81 -9.01 13.00
C LEU A 280 -6.95 -7.71 13.80
N GLU A 281 -6.40 -7.71 15.01
CA GLU A 281 -6.42 -6.58 15.91
C GLU A 281 -5.68 -5.37 15.32
N LYS A 282 -6.22 -4.17 15.57
CA LYS A 282 -5.66 -2.89 15.09
C LYS A 282 -4.17 -2.75 15.41
N CYS A 283 -3.76 -3.10 16.62
CA CYS A 283 -2.37 -2.97 17.06
C CYS A 283 -1.43 -3.86 16.24
N SER A 284 -1.83 -5.11 15.99
CA SER A 284 -1.08 -6.06 15.16
C SER A 284 -1.01 -5.59 13.71
N ASN A 285 -2.11 -5.05 13.18
CA ASN A 285 -2.17 -4.52 11.81
C ASN A 285 -1.27 -3.29 11.63
N ASP A 286 -1.35 -2.32 12.55
CA ASP A 286 -0.54 -1.10 12.51
C ASP A 286 0.96 -1.41 12.68
N TYR A 287 1.29 -2.40 13.52
CA TYR A 287 2.65 -2.88 13.67
C TYR A 287 3.21 -3.49 12.38
N GLU A 288 2.48 -4.40 11.73
CA GLU A 288 2.93 -5.05 10.49
C GLU A 288 2.97 -4.10 9.29
N ASN A 289 2.05 -3.14 9.22
CA ASN A 289 2.06 -2.11 8.18
C ASN A 289 3.28 -1.19 8.27
N SER A 290 3.84 -1.03 9.47
CA SER A 290 5.05 -0.22 9.71
C SER A 290 6.35 -0.96 9.40
N ARG A 291 6.28 -2.25 9.08
CA ARG A 291 7.44 -3.10 8.80
C ARG A 291 7.67 -3.31 7.31
N PHE A 292 8.94 -3.47 6.95
CA PHE A 292 9.35 -3.86 5.61
C PHE A 292 8.73 -5.23 5.25
N PRO A 293 8.19 -5.44 4.03
CA PRO A 293 8.29 -4.61 2.82
C PRO A 293 7.18 -3.55 2.63
N CYS A 294 6.45 -3.16 3.68
CA CYS A 294 5.39 -2.14 3.63
C CYS A 294 4.32 -2.41 2.55
N ASN A 295 4.04 -3.69 2.31
CA ASN A 295 3.16 -4.17 1.25
C ASN A 295 1.73 -4.50 1.71
N THR A 296 1.43 -4.25 2.99
CA THR A 296 0.10 -4.38 3.57
C THR A 296 -0.51 -3.01 3.82
N ARG A 297 -1.83 -2.97 3.99
CA ARG A 297 -2.60 -1.78 4.37
C ARG A 297 -3.74 -2.20 5.30
N LYS A 298 -4.03 -1.33 6.27
CA LYS A 298 -5.24 -1.40 7.09
C LYS A 298 -6.44 -0.85 6.33
N VAL A 299 -7.59 -1.48 6.53
CA VAL A 299 -8.91 -1.08 6.01
C VAL A 299 -9.91 -1.12 7.17
N GLY A 300 -10.79 -0.11 7.24
CA GLY A 300 -11.68 0.15 8.38
C GLY A 300 -11.05 1.05 9.46
N GLU A 301 -11.88 1.87 10.12
CA GLU A 301 -11.45 2.83 11.16
C GLU A 301 -11.92 2.50 12.58
N TYR A 302 -12.75 1.47 12.75
CA TYR A 302 -13.33 1.10 14.03
C TYR A 302 -12.55 -0.04 14.69
#